data_AF-A0A1Q6KD05-F1
#
_entry.id   AF-A0A1Q6KD05-F1
#
_cell.length_a   1.000
_cell.length_b   1.000
_cell.length_c   1.000
_cell.angle_alpha   90.00
_cell.angle_beta   90.00
_cell.angle_gamma   90.00
#
_symmetry.space_group_name_H-M   'P 1'
#
loop_
_entity.id
_entity.type
_entity.pdbx_description
1 polymer ?
#
loop_
_entity_poly.entity_id
_entity_poly.type
_entity_poly.pdbx_seq_one_letter_code
_entity_poly.pdbx_strand_id
1 'polypeptide(L)'
;MKNFFGSIFINRDKLLEAGINYPIKVEYYKITDEERTKQENHLVYGVQIIKTEYRDKIGVEQSKAEHLTNNESEINNMLNLLKENEVTPIGLEDVIIEIKKLQALAKNKKLSYNT
;
A
#
# COMPACT_ATOMS: atom_id res chain seq x y z
N MET A 1 0.34 -14.30 -6.96
CA MET A 1 1.65 -13.71 -7.29
C MET A 1 1.86 -12.35 -6.61
N LYS A 2 3.10 -11.98 -6.29
CA LYS A 2 3.48 -10.63 -5.80
C LYS A 2 4.29 -9.92 -6.88
N ASN A 3 3.88 -8.71 -7.24
CA ASN A 3 4.50 -7.92 -8.30
C ASN A 3 5.06 -6.63 -7.71
N PHE A 4 6.35 -6.35 -7.95
CA PHE A 4 6.98 -5.11 -7.51
C PHE A 4 6.32 -3.91 -8.16
N PHE A 5 5.93 -2.93 -7.35
CA PHE A 5 5.30 -1.69 -7.82
C PHE A 5 6.26 -0.51 -7.74
N GLY A 6 7.00 -0.38 -6.65
CA GLY A 6 7.97 0.69 -6.48
C GLY A 6 8.62 0.67 -5.11
N SER A 7 9.64 1.51 -4.93
CA SER A 7 10.32 1.67 -3.64
C SER A 7 10.77 3.10 -3.40
N ILE A 8 10.99 3.45 -2.15
CA ILE A 8 11.56 4.72 -1.71
C ILE A 8 12.59 4.48 -0.61
N PHE A 9 13.65 5.29 -0.60
CA PHE A 9 14.48 5.47 0.59
C PHE A 9 13.95 6.67 1.36
N ILE A 10 13.68 6.50 2.65
CA ILE A 10 13.25 7.62 3.49
C ILE A 10 14.36 8.67 3.52
N ASN A 11 13.96 9.93 3.41
CA ASN A 11 14.90 11.05 3.35
C ASN A 11 15.88 11.02 4.54
N ARG A 12 17.18 11.13 4.23
CA ARG A 12 18.26 11.01 5.23
C ARG A 12 18.19 12.07 6.32
N ASP A 13 17.86 13.31 5.97
CA ASP A 13 17.83 14.42 6.94
C ASP A 13 16.69 14.22 7.95
N LYS A 14 15.50 13.81 7.48
CA LYS A 14 14.38 13.41 8.36
C LYS A 14 14.75 12.28 9.32
N LEU A 15 15.50 11.27 8.83
CA LEU A 15 15.96 10.17 9.67
C LEU A 15 16.94 10.65 10.74
N LEU A 16 17.91 11.49 10.37
CA LEU A 16 18.88 12.05 11.31
C LEU A 16 18.20 12.92 12.38
N GLU A 17 17.22 13.74 12.00
CA GLU A 17 16.38 14.51 12.95
C GLU A 17 15.64 13.61 13.95
N ALA A 18 15.21 12.42 13.52
CA ALA A 18 14.57 11.41 14.37
C ALA A 18 15.56 10.54 15.16
N GLY A 19 16.87 10.83 15.11
CA GLY A 19 17.92 10.04 15.78
C GLY A 19 18.26 8.71 15.10
N ILE A 20 17.83 8.52 13.85
CA ILE A 20 18.08 7.32 13.04
C ILE A 20 19.26 7.60 12.11
N ASN A 21 20.37 6.90 12.31
CA ASN A 21 21.62 7.10 11.56
C ASN A 21 21.88 6.04 10.48
N TYR A 22 20.87 5.22 10.15
CA TYR A 22 20.95 4.18 9.12
C TYR A 22 19.88 4.37 8.03
N PRO A 23 20.13 3.93 6.78
CA PRO A 23 19.13 4.01 5.73
C PRO A 23 17.91 3.12 6.00
N ILE A 24 16.73 3.60 5.58
CA ILE A 24 15.49 2.83 5.58
C ILE A 24 14.92 2.84 4.15
N LYS A 25 14.68 1.64 3.60
CA LYS A 25 13.99 1.45 2.31
C LYS A 25 12.59 0.90 2.55
N VAL A 26 11.61 1.43 1.85
CA VAL A 26 10.24 0.92 1.83
C VAL A 26 9.91 0.46 0.41
N GLU A 27 9.40 -0.75 0.28
CA GLU A 27 9.04 -1.39 -0.99
C GLU A 27 7.55 -1.72 -1.00
N TYR A 28 6.88 -1.40 -2.10
CA TYR A 28 5.45 -1.56 -2.31
C TYR A 28 5.21 -2.60 -3.40
N TYR A 29 4.32 -3.55 -3.13
CA TYR A 29 4.00 -4.66 -4.03
C TYR A 29 2.49 -4.76 -4.25
N LYS A 30 2.10 -5.05 -5.49
CA LYS A 30 0.76 -5.51 -5.83
C LYS A 30 0.66 -7.01 -5.59
N ILE A 31 -0.33 -7.44 -4.82
CA ILE A 31 -0.69 -8.85 -4.67
C ILE A 31 -1.79 -9.16 -5.67
N THR A 32 -1.64 -10.26 -6.40
CA THR A 32 -2.68 -10.83 -7.26
C THR A 32 -2.94 -12.27 -6.83
N ASP A 33 -4.19 -12.61 -6.51
CA ASP A 33 -4.60 -13.99 -6.22
C ASP A 33 -5.11 -14.67 -7.50
N GLU A 34 -4.19 -15.34 -8.20
CA GLU A 34 -4.46 -15.96 -9.51
C GLU A 34 -5.45 -17.14 -9.42
N GLU A 35 -5.46 -17.87 -8.31
CA GLU A 35 -6.37 -19.02 -8.13
C GLU A 35 -7.81 -18.56 -7.89
N ARG A 36 -8.00 -17.44 -7.18
CA ARG A 36 -9.33 -16.83 -7.01
C ARG A 36 -9.88 -16.16 -8.25
N THR A 37 -9.05 -15.81 -9.23
CA THR A 37 -9.51 -15.26 -10.53
C THR A 37 -10.47 -16.19 -11.27
N LYS A 38 -10.41 -17.51 -10.98
CA LYS A 38 -11.28 -18.54 -11.59
C LYS A 38 -12.65 -18.66 -10.92
N GLN A 39 -12.85 -17.98 -9.78
CA GLN A 39 -14.10 -18.00 -9.02
C GLN A 39 -14.82 -16.66 -9.17
N GLU A 40 -16.08 -16.68 -9.62
CA GLU A 40 -16.89 -15.46 -9.75
C GLU A 40 -17.00 -14.73 -8.38
N ASN A 41 -17.01 -13.40 -8.42
CA ASN A 41 -17.23 -12.48 -7.29
C ASN A 41 -16.15 -12.36 -6.20
N HIS A 42 -14.93 -12.89 -6.37
CA HIS A 42 -13.86 -12.74 -5.38
C HIS A 42 -12.96 -11.54 -5.66
N LEU A 43 -12.51 -10.83 -4.61
CA LEU A 43 -11.55 -9.73 -4.72
C LEU A 43 -10.13 -10.27 -4.93
N VAL A 44 -9.54 -9.97 -6.09
CA VAL A 44 -8.28 -10.58 -6.56
C VAL A 44 -7.03 -9.76 -6.25
N TYR A 45 -7.16 -8.44 -6.07
CA TYR A 45 -6.01 -7.56 -5.84
C TYR A 45 -5.85 -7.16 -4.37
N GLY A 46 -4.60 -7.09 -3.93
CA GLY A 46 -4.18 -6.58 -2.62
C GLY A 46 -2.86 -5.83 -2.69
N VAL A 47 -2.36 -5.39 -1.55
CA VAL A 47 -1.08 -4.69 -1.40
C VAL A 47 -0.21 -5.33 -0.33
N GLN A 48 1.11 -5.24 -0.50
CA GLN A 48 2.08 -5.54 0.55
C GLN A 48 3.11 -4.41 0.62
N ILE A 49 3.49 -4.05 1.85
CA ILE A 49 4.58 -3.12 2.13
C ILE A 49 5.67 -3.88 2.88
N ILE A 50 6.93 -3.69 2.48
CA ILE A 50 8.11 -4.21 3.16
C ILE A 50 9.01 -3.03 3.52
N LYS A 51 9.36 -2.89 4.79
CA LYS A 51 10.35 -1.93 5.29
C LYS A 51 11.62 -2.67 5.65
N THR A 52 12.74 -2.23 5.07
CA THR A 52 14.08 -2.75 5.35
C THR A 52 14.94 -1.66 5.96
N GLU A 53 15.53 -1.94 7.11
CA GLU A 53 16.43 -1.05 7.85
C GLU A 53 17.87 -1.56 7.76
N TYR A 54 18.76 -0.75 7.17
CA TYR A 54 20.16 -1.11 6.91
C TYR A 54 21.09 -0.71 8.06
N ARG A 55 20.81 -1.26 9.24
CA ARG A 55 21.65 -1.17 10.45
C ARG A 55 22.57 -2.39 10.57
N ASP A 56 23.42 -2.44 11.60
CA ASP A 56 24.38 -3.54 11.86
C ASP A 56 23.77 -4.93 11.68
N LYS A 57 22.51 -5.10 12.11
CA LYS A 57 21.68 -6.26 11.81
C LYS A 57 20.43 -5.83 11.06
N ILE A 58 20.34 -6.24 9.79
CA ILE A 58 19.22 -5.90 8.91
C ILE A 58 17.87 -6.17 9.60
N GLY A 59 17.06 -5.11 9.73
CA GLY A 59 15.69 -5.19 10.19
C GLY A 59 14.74 -5.30 9.01
N VAL A 60 13.79 -6.24 9.05
CA VAL A 60 12.74 -6.34 8.05
C VAL A 60 11.40 -6.40 8.76
N GLU A 61 10.50 -5.49 8.37
CA GLU A 61 9.09 -5.49 8.77
C GLU A 61 8.22 -5.54 7.51
N GLN A 62 7.09 -6.23 7.59
CA GLN A 62 6.18 -6.32 6.46
C GLN A 62 4.74 -6.40 6.94
N SER A 63 3.83 -5.86 6.13
CA SER A 63 2.38 -5.98 6.33
C SER A 63 1.71 -6.10 4.98
N LYS A 64 0.56 -6.78 4.95
CA LYS A 64 -0.22 -6.99 3.73
C LYS A 64 -1.70 -6.76 4.00
N ALA A 65 -2.40 -6.25 2.99
CA ALA A 65 -3.84 -6.15 2.95
C ALA A 65 -4.33 -6.80 1.66
N GLU A 66 -5.02 -7.92 1.78
CA GLU A 66 -5.48 -8.74 0.66
C GLU A 66 -6.95 -8.47 0.36
N HIS A 67 -7.43 -8.92 -0.80
CA HIS A 67 -8.84 -8.88 -1.17
C HIS A 67 -9.45 -7.47 -1.12
N LEU A 68 -8.76 -6.50 -1.71
CA LEU A 68 -9.15 -5.09 -1.67
C LEU A 68 -10.04 -4.67 -2.85
N THR A 69 -9.76 -5.12 -4.07
CA THR A 69 -10.51 -4.73 -5.27
C THR A 69 -10.33 -5.74 -6.40
N ASN A 70 -11.21 -5.69 -7.40
CA ASN A 70 -11.07 -6.36 -8.69
C ASN A 70 -10.62 -5.42 -9.81
N ASN A 71 -10.50 -4.12 -9.52
CA ASN A 71 -10.11 -3.13 -10.51
C ASN A 71 -8.61 -2.85 -10.39
N GLU A 72 -7.86 -3.17 -11.45
CA GLU A 72 -6.41 -2.96 -11.49
C GLU A 72 -6.01 -1.48 -11.38
N SER A 73 -6.80 -0.57 -11.96
CA SER A 73 -6.57 0.87 -11.82
C SER A 73 -6.79 1.33 -10.38
N GLU A 74 -7.82 0.82 -9.69
CA GLU A 74 -8.05 1.15 -8.29
C GLU A 74 -6.88 0.70 -7.38
N ILE A 75 -6.35 -0.53 -7.57
CA ILE A 75 -5.21 -0.99 -6.75
C ILE A 75 -3.92 -0.24 -7.08
N ASN A 76 -3.68 0.10 -8.36
CA ASN A 76 -2.50 0.90 -8.74
C ASN A 76 -2.58 2.32 -8.15
N ASN A 77 -3.76 2.94 -8.14
CA ASN A 77 -3.97 4.24 -7.51
C ASN A 77 -3.73 4.18 -5.99
N MET A 78 -4.20 3.13 -5.33
CA MET A 78 -3.94 2.90 -3.91
C MET A 78 -2.45 2.74 -3.62
N LEU A 79 -1.72 1.96 -4.42
CA LEU A 79 -0.27 1.80 -4.30
C LEU A 79 0.49 3.10 -4.54
N ASN A 80 0.05 3.94 -5.48
CA ASN A 80 0.61 5.28 -5.67
C ASN A 80 0.44 6.15 -4.42
N LEU A 81 -0.77 6.21 -3.85
CA LEU A 81 -1.03 6.96 -2.62
C LEU A 81 -0.16 6.48 -1.45
N LEU A 82 -0.05 5.17 -1.26
CA LEU A 82 0.79 4.59 -0.21
C LEU A 82 2.27 4.97 -0.39
N LYS A 83 2.79 4.92 -1.62
CA LYS A 83 4.18 5.24 -1.94
C LYS A 83 4.49 6.74 -1.78
N GLU A 84 3.64 7.60 -2.33
CA GLU A 84 3.83 9.05 -2.30
C GLU A 84 3.78 9.62 -0.88
N ASN A 85 3.07 8.95 0.02
CA ASN A 85 2.96 9.33 1.43
C ASN A 85 3.90 8.53 2.35
N GLU A 86 4.88 7.79 1.79
CA GLU A 86 5.89 7.04 2.54
C GLU A 86 5.27 6.08 3.58
N VAL A 87 4.08 5.52 3.30
CA VAL A 87 3.38 4.64 4.26
C VAL A 87 4.22 3.40 4.53
N THR A 88 4.41 3.09 5.81
CA THR A 88 5.19 1.95 6.29
C THR A 88 4.28 0.80 6.74
N PRO A 89 4.80 -0.42 6.96
CA PRO A 89 3.98 -1.58 7.31
C PRO A 89 3.03 -1.38 8.49
N ILE A 90 3.44 -0.63 9.51
CA ILE A 90 2.62 -0.39 10.71
C ILE A 90 1.37 0.46 10.42
N GLY A 91 1.44 1.38 9.47
CA GLY A 91 0.32 2.26 9.11
C GLY A 91 -0.54 1.73 7.97
N LEU A 92 -0.25 0.54 7.43
CA LEU A 92 -0.91 0.04 6.24
C LEU A 92 -2.43 -0.09 6.44
N GLU A 93 -2.87 -0.74 7.52
CA GLU A 93 -4.28 -1.04 7.75
C GLU A 93 -5.12 0.23 7.89
N ASP A 94 -4.68 1.16 8.74
CA ASP A 94 -5.37 2.43 8.99
C ASP A 94 -5.51 3.26 7.71
N VAL A 95 -4.44 3.36 6.91
CA VAL A 95 -4.46 4.13 5.66
C VAL A 95 -5.38 3.47 4.63
N ILE A 96 -5.41 2.14 4.54
CA ILE A 96 -6.31 1.43 3.63
C ILE A 96 -7.77 1.67 4.01
N ILE A 97 -8.10 1.63 5.30
CA ILE A 97 -9.46 1.93 5.80
C ILE A 97 -9.89 3.33 5.38
N GLU A 98 -9.04 4.34 5.59
CA GLU A 98 -9.37 5.72 5.23
C GLU A 98 -9.49 5.92 3.72
N ILE A 99 -8.58 5.34 2.91
CA ILE A 99 -8.70 5.38 1.44
C ILE A 99 -10.04 4.79 0.98
N LYS A 100 -10.44 3.63 1.52
CA LYS A 100 -11.70 2.97 1.16
C LYS A 100 -12.91 3.80 1.54
N LYS A 101 -12.89 4.42 2.72
CA LYS A 101 -13.95 5.33 3.19
C LYS A 101 -14.10 6.53 2.25
N LEU A 102 -13.00 7.18 1.89
CA LEU A 102 -13.01 8.32 0.95
C LEU A 102 -13.53 7.92 -0.45
N GLN A 103 -13.15 6.73 -0.95
CA GLN A 103 -13.65 6.18 -2.20
C GLN A 103 -15.17 5.95 -2.18
N ALA A 104 -15.71 5.41 -1.09
CA ALA A 104 -17.14 5.19 -0.93
C ALA A 104 -17.92 6.52 -0.92
N LEU A 105 -17.42 7.51 -0.19
CA LEU A 105 -18.01 8.86 -0.14
C LEU A 105 -18.02 9.53 -1.53
N ALA A 106 -16.93 9.42 -2.28
CA ALA A 106 -16.84 9.96 -3.64
C ALA A 106 -17.82 9.28 -4.61
N LYS A 107 -18.02 7.96 -4.50
CA LYS A 107 -19.02 7.21 -5.29
C LYS A 107 -20.44 7.69 -4.99
N ASN A 108 -20.78 7.87 -3.71
CA ASN A 108 -22.10 8.36 -3.30
C ASN A 108 -22.38 9.78 -3.80
N LYS A 109 -21.38 10.67 -3.72
CA LYS A 109 -21.50 12.06 -4.22
C LYS A 109 -21.73 12.10 -5.73
N LYS A 110 -21.06 11.26 -6.52
CA LYS A 110 -21.30 11.21 -7.99
C LYS A 110 -22.73 10.77 -8.33
N LEU A 111 -23.30 9.85 -7.56
CA LEU A 111 -24.67 9.38 -7.79
C LEU A 111 -25.70 10.47 -7.50
N SER A 112 -25.49 11.28 -6.45
CA SER A 112 -26.42 12.35 -6.07
C SER A 112 -26.48 13.53 -7.05
N TYR A 113 -25.44 13.79 -7.85
CA TYR A 113 -25.46 14.84 -8.89
C TYR A 113 -26.02 14.37 -10.23
N ASN A 114 -26.17 13.06 -10.42
CA ASN A 114 -26.70 12.46 -11.65
C ASN A 114 -28.19 12.06 -11.52
N THR A 115 -28.84 12.44 -10.42
CA THR A 115 -30.28 12.25 -10.15
C THR A 115 -30.96 13.61 -10.13
#